data_AF-A0A521H8V4-F1
#
_entry.id   AF-A0A521H8V4-F1
#
_cell.length_a   1.000
_cell.length_b   1.000
_cell.length_c   1.000
_cell.angle_alpha   90.00
_cell.angle_beta   90.00
_cell.angle_gamma   90.00
#
_symmetry.space_group_name_H-M   'P 1'
#
loop_
_entity.id
_entity.type
_entity.pdbx_description
1 polymer ?
#
loop_
_entity_poly.entity_id
_entity_poly.type
_entity_poly.pdbx_seq_one_letter_code
_entity_poly.pdbx_strand_id
1 'polypeptide(L)'
;MSALRFPEHFPPKDRWGKFFIGVRWLGPDLSFFKTLKTAQAQRAAQELTAWGGGARQTLAHAISRVLARSLGWKSEVFLPEDSAAVVFHGPRYDFSDPESAFAEVVEMLAIDFRIVVPESFWARYAEASFGEIIDALLNERAA
;
A
#
# COMPACT_ATOMS: atom_id res chain seq x y z
N MET A 1 -14.02 -5.03 -9.07
CA MET A 1 -14.11 -5.63 -7.71
C MET A 1 -14.22 -4.52 -6.67
N SER A 2 -14.52 -4.81 -5.40
CA SER A 2 -14.53 -3.79 -4.35
C SER A 2 -13.11 -3.37 -3.95
N ALA A 3 -12.96 -2.10 -3.56
CA ALA A 3 -11.70 -1.56 -3.04
C ALA A 3 -11.35 -2.20 -1.69
N LEU A 4 -10.06 -2.42 -1.44
CA LEU A 4 -9.54 -2.87 -0.16
C LEU A 4 -9.59 -1.70 0.83
N ARG A 5 -10.33 -1.89 1.93
CA ARG A 5 -10.45 -0.90 3.02
C ARG A 5 -10.48 -1.62 4.36
N PHE A 6 -9.89 -1.00 5.37
CA PHE A 6 -10.14 -1.42 6.74
C PHE A 6 -11.56 -1.02 7.16
N PRO A 7 -12.19 -1.76 8.08
CA PRO A 7 -13.48 -1.34 8.64
C PRO A 7 -13.31 -0.05 9.46
N GLU A 8 -14.34 0.78 9.60
CA GLU A 8 -14.25 2.13 10.21
C GLU A 8 -13.68 2.17 11.65
N HIS A 9 -13.72 1.05 12.37
CA HIS A 9 -13.15 0.91 13.71
C HIS A 9 -11.67 0.47 13.73
N PHE A 10 -11.05 0.31 12.56
CA PHE A 10 -9.66 -0.11 12.39
C PHE A 10 -8.98 0.69 11.28
N PRO A 11 -7.74 1.16 11.45
CA PRO A 11 -7.02 1.35 12.71
C PRO A 11 -7.56 2.59 13.47
N PRO A 12 -7.51 2.67 14.83
CA PRO A 12 -7.90 3.87 15.56
C PRO A 12 -7.17 5.12 15.05
N LYS A 13 -7.90 6.25 15.10
CA LYS A 13 -7.64 7.53 14.41
C LYS A 13 -6.25 8.17 14.61
N ASP A 14 -5.45 7.69 15.58
CA ASP A 14 -4.12 8.24 15.92
C ASP A 14 -2.93 7.39 15.39
N ARG A 15 -3.15 6.50 14.42
CA ARG A 15 -2.19 5.41 14.13
C ARG A 15 -1.19 5.62 13.00
N TRP A 16 -1.37 6.55 12.07
CA TRP A 16 -0.37 6.73 11.01
C TRP A 16 0.98 7.21 11.53
N GLY A 17 1.00 8.05 12.56
CA GLY A 17 2.23 8.38 13.28
C GLY A 17 2.86 7.19 14.01
N LYS A 18 2.13 6.09 14.27
CA LYS A 18 2.64 4.88 14.94
C LYS A 18 2.94 3.73 13.97
N PHE A 19 2.40 3.78 12.76
CA PHE A 19 2.81 2.93 11.65
C PHE A 19 4.24 3.29 11.20
N PHE A 20 4.66 4.55 11.37
CA PHE A 20 6.05 5.00 11.23
C PHE A 20 6.90 4.86 12.52
N ILE A 21 6.33 4.45 13.66
CA ILE A 21 7.02 4.38 14.97
C ILE A 21 6.73 3.02 15.67
N GLY A 22 6.71 1.91 14.93
CA GLY A 22 6.91 0.56 15.50
C GLY A 22 5.95 0.04 16.59
N VAL A 23 4.71 0.51 16.71
CA VAL A 23 3.81 -0.01 17.77
C VAL A 23 2.90 -1.14 17.25
N ARG A 24 3.10 -2.36 17.76
CA ARG A 24 2.23 -3.53 17.62
C ARG A 24 0.89 -3.33 18.34
N TRP A 25 -0.22 -3.58 17.65
CA TRP A 25 -1.56 -3.25 18.16
C TRP A 25 -2.48 -4.47 18.26
N LEU A 26 -2.55 -5.14 19.42
CA LEU A 26 -3.44 -6.28 19.65
C LEU A 26 -4.91 -5.79 19.71
N GLY A 27 -5.79 -6.29 18.82
CA GLY A 27 -7.21 -5.94 18.78
C GLY A 27 -8.06 -6.96 18.00
N PRO A 28 -9.40 -7.03 18.22
CA PRO A 28 -10.10 -8.29 18.44
C PRO A 28 -10.87 -8.90 17.25
N ASP A 29 -10.72 -8.41 16.03
CA ASP A 29 -11.34 -9.04 14.86
C ASP A 29 -10.34 -9.25 13.73
N LEU A 30 -9.69 -10.41 13.70
CA LEU A 30 -8.74 -10.79 12.65
C LEU A 30 -9.45 -11.38 11.42
N SER A 31 -10.78 -11.52 11.46
CA SER A 31 -11.53 -12.18 10.37
C SER A 31 -11.56 -11.33 9.10
N PHE A 32 -11.51 -10.00 9.20
CA PHE A 32 -11.48 -9.11 8.03
C PHE A 32 -10.21 -9.29 7.20
N PHE A 33 -9.08 -9.66 7.80
CA PHE A 33 -7.84 -9.97 7.06
C PHE A 33 -8.04 -11.15 6.09
N LYS A 34 -8.85 -12.15 6.48
CA LYS A 34 -9.21 -13.25 5.59
C LYS A 34 -10.01 -12.75 4.39
N THR A 35 -10.94 -11.81 4.60
CA THR A 35 -11.73 -11.18 3.53
C THR A 35 -10.84 -10.36 2.60
N LEU A 36 -9.94 -9.52 3.13
CA LEU A 36 -8.98 -8.74 2.34
C LEU A 36 -8.09 -9.64 1.49
N LYS A 37 -7.56 -10.69 2.10
CA LYS A 37 -6.71 -11.68 1.43
C LYS A 37 -7.45 -12.39 0.30
N THR A 38 -8.69 -12.83 0.52
CA THR A 38 -9.51 -13.48 -0.50
C THR A 38 -9.84 -12.52 -1.64
N ALA A 39 -10.29 -11.30 -1.32
CA ALA A 39 -10.62 -10.28 -2.32
C ALA A 39 -9.41 -9.94 -3.19
N GLN A 40 -8.23 -9.80 -2.58
CA GLN A 40 -6.99 -9.48 -3.30
C GLN A 40 -6.48 -10.66 -4.13
N ALA A 41 -6.58 -11.89 -3.61
CA ALA A 41 -6.17 -13.11 -4.33
C ALA A 41 -7.02 -13.39 -5.58
N GLN A 42 -8.26 -12.92 -5.61
CA GLN A 42 -9.16 -13.06 -6.75
C GLN A 42 -8.87 -12.07 -7.89
N ARG A 43 -7.98 -11.09 -7.66
CA ARG A 43 -7.69 -10.06 -8.65
C ARG A 43 -6.84 -10.58 -9.80
N ALA A 44 -7.22 -10.18 -11.00
CA ALA A 44 -6.61 -10.60 -12.24
C ALA A 44 -5.81 -9.47 -12.89
N ALA A 45 -4.80 -9.84 -13.70
CA ALA A 45 -3.96 -8.87 -14.41
C ALA A 45 -4.75 -7.88 -15.29
N GLN A 46 -5.95 -8.27 -15.75
CA GLN A 46 -6.85 -7.41 -16.54
C GLN A 46 -7.31 -6.16 -15.76
N GLU A 47 -7.37 -6.24 -14.43
CA GLU A 47 -7.77 -5.12 -13.58
C GLU A 47 -6.68 -4.04 -13.47
N LEU A 48 -5.45 -4.32 -13.91
CA LEU A 48 -4.41 -3.29 -14.04
C LEU A 48 -4.80 -2.19 -15.04
N THR A 49 -5.78 -2.44 -15.92
CA THR A 49 -6.33 -1.43 -16.83
C THR A 49 -6.96 -0.25 -16.09
N ALA A 50 -7.38 -0.42 -14.83
CA ALA A 50 -7.89 0.66 -13.97
C ALA A 50 -6.86 1.79 -13.76
N TRP A 51 -5.57 1.51 -13.93
CA TRP A 51 -4.51 2.50 -13.81
C TRP A 51 -4.36 3.41 -15.05
N GLY A 52 -5.02 3.08 -16.17
CA GLY A 52 -4.99 3.88 -17.39
C GLY A 52 -3.68 3.83 -18.19
N GLY A 53 -2.75 2.94 -17.85
CA GLY A 53 -1.47 2.78 -18.56
C GLY A 53 -0.36 3.75 -18.13
N GLY A 54 0.70 3.77 -18.94
CA GLY A 54 1.82 4.71 -18.81
C GLY A 54 2.56 4.66 -17.47
N ALA A 55 3.12 5.81 -17.07
CA ALA A 55 3.94 5.92 -15.86
C ALA A 55 3.17 5.56 -14.57
N ARG A 56 1.88 5.87 -14.52
CA ARG A 56 0.99 5.55 -13.39
C ARG A 56 0.90 4.06 -13.15
N GLN A 57 0.55 3.30 -14.20
CA GLN A 57 0.49 1.83 -14.12
C GLN A 57 1.88 1.22 -13.86
N THR A 58 2.94 1.74 -14.48
CA THR A 58 4.30 1.23 -14.26
C THR A 58 4.74 1.39 -12.81
N LEU A 59 4.56 2.57 -12.23
CA LEU A 59 4.95 2.84 -10.84
C LEU A 59 4.08 2.03 -9.86
N ALA A 60 2.76 2.02 -10.06
CA ALA A 60 1.85 1.25 -9.25
C ALA A 60 2.22 -0.24 -9.25
N HIS A 61 2.51 -0.81 -10.43
CA HIS A 61 2.89 -2.20 -10.55
C HIS A 61 4.23 -2.49 -9.87
N ALA A 62 5.24 -1.62 -10.00
CA ALA A 62 6.53 -1.80 -9.33
C ALA A 62 6.39 -1.84 -7.80
N ILE A 63 5.65 -0.88 -7.21
CA ILE A 63 5.36 -0.88 -5.77
C ILE A 63 4.57 -2.13 -5.38
N SER A 64 3.56 -2.50 -6.17
CA SER A 64 2.72 -3.66 -5.90
C SER A 64 3.52 -4.97 -5.83
N ARG A 65 4.54 -5.15 -6.68
CA ARG A 65 5.43 -6.32 -6.66
C ARG A 65 6.24 -6.40 -5.37
N VAL A 66 6.81 -5.28 -4.94
CA VAL A 66 7.56 -5.18 -3.69
C VAL A 66 6.65 -5.56 -2.52
N LEU A 67 5.48 -4.92 -2.42
CA LEU A 67 4.54 -5.17 -1.34
C LEU A 67 4.02 -6.60 -1.34
N ALA A 68 3.72 -7.18 -2.50
CA ALA A 68 3.21 -8.54 -2.57
C ALA A 68 4.22 -9.57 -2.10
N ARG A 69 5.48 -9.42 -2.53
CA ARG A 69 6.58 -10.27 -2.09
C ARG A 69 6.83 -10.11 -0.59
N SER A 70 6.92 -8.86 -0.10
CA SER A 70 7.44 -8.56 1.23
C SER A 70 6.38 -8.66 2.33
N LEU A 71 5.10 -8.43 2.01
CA LEU A 71 3.97 -8.55 2.95
C LEU A 71 3.15 -9.83 2.75
N GLY A 72 3.46 -10.63 1.73
CA GLY A 72 2.79 -11.90 1.49
C GLY A 72 1.37 -11.77 0.93
N TRP A 73 1.10 -10.71 0.16
CA TRP A 73 -0.09 -10.66 -0.69
C TRP A 73 -0.08 -11.80 -1.71
N LYS A 74 -1.27 -12.22 -2.15
CA LYS A 74 -1.42 -13.37 -3.04
C LYS A 74 -1.44 -12.99 -4.52
N SER A 75 -1.72 -11.73 -4.80
CA SER A 75 -1.62 -11.11 -6.12
C SER A 75 -0.69 -9.90 -6.04
N GLU A 76 -0.23 -9.41 -7.19
CA GLU A 76 0.46 -8.12 -7.34
C GLU A 76 -0.50 -7.04 -7.87
N VAL A 77 -1.81 -7.32 -7.90
CA VAL A 77 -2.82 -6.44 -8.47
C VAL A 77 -3.52 -5.64 -7.38
N PHE A 78 -3.17 -4.35 -7.30
CA PHE A 78 -3.89 -3.34 -6.53
C PHE A 78 -4.62 -2.38 -7.46
N LEU A 79 -5.70 -1.78 -6.96
CA LEU A 79 -6.53 -0.82 -7.68
C LEU A 79 -6.24 0.60 -7.18
N PRO A 80 -6.44 1.63 -8.01
CA PRO A 80 -6.28 3.01 -7.58
C PRO A 80 -7.12 3.36 -6.34
N GLU A 81 -8.31 2.80 -6.21
CA GLU A 81 -9.27 3.12 -5.14
C GLU A 81 -8.99 2.38 -3.82
N ASP A 82 -8.01 1.46 -3.80
CA ASP A 82 -7.61 0.76 -2.58
C ASP A 82 -7.07 1.74 -1.55
N SER A 83 -7.33 1.49 -0.27
CA SER A 83 -6.71 2.24 0.81
C SER A 83 -5.21 1.95 0.86
N ALA A 84 -4.38 3.00 0.79
CA ALA A 84 -2.94 2.85 0.95
C ALA A 84 -2.59 2.20 2.29
N ALA A 85 -3.32 2.54 3.36
CA ALA A 85 -3.22 1.91 4.68
C ALA A 85 -3.21 0.39 4.58
N VAL A 86 -4.19 -0.15 3.85
CA VAL A 86 -4.36 -1.58 3.73
C VAL A 86 -3.23 -2.17 2.91
N VAL A 87 -2.95 -1.56 1.75
CA VAL A 87 -1.95 -2.03 0.78
C VAL A 87 -0.56 -2.16 1.40
N PHE A 88 -0.12 -1.13 2.14
CA PHE A 88 1.19 -1.09 2.80
C PHE A 88 1.24 -1.87 4.12
N HIS A 89 0.11 -2.16 4.77
CA HIS A 89 0.07 -2.97 5.98
C HIS A 89 0.16 -4.46 5.69
N GLY A 90 -0.50 -4.93 4.64
CA GLY A 90 -0.51 -6.34 4.27
C GLY A 90 -1.78 -7.11 4.65
N PRO A 91 -1.90 -8.37 4.19
CA PRO A 91 -3.09 -9.20 4.38
C PRO A 91 -3.14 -9.91 5.73
N ARG A 92 -2.22 -9.61 6.66
CA ARG A 92 -2.08 -10.33 7.93
C ARG A 92 -1.63 -9.40 9.03
N TYR A 93 -1.89 -9.86 10.25
CA TYR A 93 -1.43 -9.27 11.49
C TYR A 93 -0.12 -9.93 12.01
N ASP A 94 0.54 -10.76 11.20
CA ASP A 94 1.67 -11.59 11.64
C ASP A 94 3.03 -10.85 11.62
N PHE A 95 4.13 -11.60 11.79
CA PHE A 95 5.52 -11.12 11.79
C PHE A 95 6.02 -10.57 10.44
N SER A 96 5.13 -10.34 9.46
CA SER A 96 5.49 -9.45 8.36
C SER A 96 5.97 -8.12 8.96
N ASP A 97 7.03 -7.58 8.37
CA ASP A 97 7.62 -6.32 8.80
C ASP A 97 7.25 -5.24 7.77
N PRO A 98 6.11 -4.54 7.96
CA PRO A 98 5.74 -3.42 7.14
C PRO A 98 6.82 -2.36 7.03
N GLU A 99 7.68 -2.20 8.04
CA GLU A 99 8.78 -1.24 8.00
C GLU A 99 9.85 -1.67 7.01
N SER A 100 10.23 -2.96 7.01
CA SER A 100 11.14 -3.52 6.01
C SER A 100 10.55 -3.45 4.59
N ALA A 101 9.27 -3.77 4.41
CA ALA A 101 8.63 -3.67 3.10
C ALA A 101 8.54 -2.22 2.62
N PHE A 102 8.26 -1.28 3.52
CA PHE A 102 8.23 0.15 3.22
C PHE A 102 9.63 0.68 2.87
N ALA A 103 10.66 0.29 3.62
CA ALA A 103 12.06 0.65 3.32
C ALA A 103 12.46 0.15 1.92
N GLU A 104 12.06 -1.05 1.55
CA GLU A 104 12.32 -1.59 0.21
C GLU A 104 11.58 -0.81 -0.89
N VAL A 105 10.34 -0.34 -0.63
CA VAL A 105 9.64 0.57 -1.55
C VAL A 105 10.40 1.89 -1.69
N VAL A 106 10.85 2.49 -0.59
CA VAL A 106 11.60 3.77 -0.61
C VAL A 106 12.92 3.61 -1.37
N GLU A 107 13.66 2.52 -1.13
CA GLU A 107 14.90 2.23 -1.84
C GLU A 107 14.65 2.05 -3.35
N MET A 108 13.65 1.25 -3.72
CA MET A 108 13.25 1.04 -5.12
C MET A 108 12.85 2.37 -5.79
N LEU A 109 12.09 3.23 -5.11
CA LEU A 109 11.72 4.55 -5.61
C LEU A 109 12.95 5.41 -5.91
N ALA A 110 13.92 5.41 -5.00
CA ALA A 110 15.15 6.19 -5.14
C ALA A 110 16.05 5.68 -6.29
N ILE A 111 16.22 4.36 -6.40
CA ILE A 111 17.13 3.74 -7.38
C ILE A 111 16.51 3.69 -8.77
N ASP A 112 15.30 3.12 -8.88
CA ASP A 112 14.71 2.77 -10.19
C ASP A 112 13.93 3.95 -10.79
N PHE A 113 13.32 4.77 -9.95
CA PHE A 113 12.45 5.87 -10.39
C PHE A 113 13.05 7.26 -10.14
N ARG A 114 14.17 7.36 -9.40
CA ARG A 114 14.80 8.61 -8.96
C ARG A 114 13.85 9.52 -8.19
N ILE A 115 12.94 8.92 -7.42
CA ILE A 115 11.99 9.62 -6.56
C ILE A 115 12.51 9.52 -5.13
N VAL A 116 12.87 10.66 -4.56
CA VAL A 116 13.27 10.77 -3.15
C VAL A 116 12.32 11.74 -2.47
N VAL A 117 11.51 11.22 -1.56
CA VAL A 117 10.50 12.00 -0.84
C VAL A 117 10.77 11.98 0.67
N PRO A 118 10.55 13.10 1.38
CA PRO A 118 10.74 13.15 2.83
C PRO A 118 9.66 12.37 3.57
N GLU A 119 9.90 12.02 4.83
CA GLU A 119 8.89 11.36 5.69
C GLU A 119 7.56 12.16 5.76
N SER A 120 7.65 13.49 5.74
CA SER A 120 6.49 14.39 5.73
C SER A 120 5.58 14.22 4.51
N PHE A 121 6.11 13.72 3.38
CA PHE A 121 5.30 13.37 2.22
C PHE A 121 4.32 12.25 2.62
N TRP A 122 4.83 11.17 3.18
CA TRP A 122 4.02 10.00 3.53
C TRP A 122 2.98 10.30 4.60
N ALA A 123 3.34 11.11 5.61
CA ALA A 123 2.41 11.55 6.64
C ALA A 123 1.22 12.34 6.07
N ARG A 124 1.42 13.13 4.99
CA ARG A 124 0.35 13.88 4.31
C ARG A 124 -0.66 12.96 3.62
N TYR A 125 -0.22 11.80 3.14
CA TYR A 125 -1.03 10.85 2.39
C TYR A 125 -1.43 9.62 3.21
N ALA A 126 -1.39 9.72 4.54
CA ALA A 126 -1.85 8.68 5.46
C ALA A 126 -3.22 8.10 5.07
N GLU A 127 -4.25 8.93 4.91
CA GLU A 127 -5.61 8.43 4.60
C GLU A 127 -5.90 8.34 3.10
N ALA A 128 -4.86 8.46 2.26
CA ALA A 128 -5.04 8.48 0.81
C ALA A 128 -5.35 7.09 0.23
N SER A 129 -5.99 7.10 -0.92
CA SER A 129 -6.04 5.95 -1.81
C SER A 129 -4.66 5.66 -2.40
N PHE A 130 -4.47 4.43 -2.86
CA PHE A 130 -3.22 4.03 -3.49
C PHE A 130 -2.97 4.83 -4.77
N GLY A 131 -4.02 5.12 -5.53
CA GLY A 131 -3.96 5.99 -6.70
C GLY A 131 -3.43 7.38 -6.37
N GLU A 132 -3.93 8.01 -5.30
CA GLU A 132 -3.48 9.33 -4.87
C GLU A 132 -2.01 9.35 -4.45
N ILE A 133 -1.51 8.30 -3.79
CA ILE A 133 -0.07 8.18 -3.48
C ILE A 133 0.76 8.08 -4.75
N ILE A 134 0.35 7.25 -5.71
CA ILE A 134 1.07 7.08 -6.99
C ILE A 134 1.12 8.39 -7.76
N ASP A 135 -0.01 9.11 -7.82
CA ASP A 135 -0.09 10.40 -8.52
C ASP A 135 0.79 11.45 -7.82
N ALA A 136 0.81 11.47 -6.49
CA ALA A 136 1.68 12.35 -5.72
C ALA A 136 3.17 12.06 -5.97
N LEU A 137 3.59 10.78 -5.95
CA LEU A 137 4.97 10.38 -6.23
C LEU A 137 5.41 10.78 -7.65
N LEU A 138 4.52 10.64 -8.64
CA LEU A 138 4.82 11.06 -10.02
C LEU A 138 4.95 12.58 -10.15
N ASN A 139 4.21 13.35 -9.36
CA ASN A 139 4.35 14.81 -9.34
C ASN A 139 5.68 15.24 -8.71
N GLU A 140 6.15 14.54 -7.68
CA GLU A 140 7.48 14.81 -7.07
C GLU A 140 8.63 14.49 -8.03
N ARG A 141 8.45 13.52 -8.95
CA ARG A 141 9.43 13.24 -10.01
C ARG A 141 9.57 14.38 -11.02
N ALA A 142 8.51 15.14 -11.23
CA ALA A 142 8.45 16.23 -12.20
C ALA A 142 8.97 17.57 -11.65
N ALA A 143 9.20 17.65 -10.33
CA ALA A 143 9.77 18.80 -9.63
C ALA A 143 11.31 18.75 -9.61
#